data_AF-A0A1I6MP40-F1
#
_entry.id   AF-A0A1I6MP40-F1
#
_cell.length_a   1.000
_cell.length_b   1.000
_cell.length_c   1.000
_cell.angle_alpha   90.00
_cell.angle_beta   90.00
_cell.angle_gamma   90.00
#
_symmetry.space_group_name_H-M   'P 1'
#
loop_
_entity.id
_entity.type
_entity.pdbx_description
1 polymer ?
#
loop_
_entity_poly.entity_id
_entity_poly.type
_entity_poly.pdbx_seq_one_letter_code
_entity_poly.pdbx_strand_id
1 'polypeptide(L)'
;MPTPHALLKSARVFHLYTGVFFAPALLFFAFTGAVQTFSLHETTRGSSYKPPAILVELGQLHKKQTLVVPQRKSEAKPAPKPETVPAPVPTPTPAPSPVAPQKAKNLLPMKIFFLFVAISLFLSTLTGLYMAYKFSRRPSVITATLAAGIVIPLLLLLL
;
A
#
# COMPACT_ATOMS: atom_id res chain seq x y z
N MET A 1 -7.98 17.27 38.36
CA MET A 1 -7.44 17.28 36.98
C MET A 1 -6.03 16.71 37.02
N PRO A 2 -5.61 15.87 36.05
CA PRO A 2 -4.24 15.35 36.02
C PRO A 2 -3.23 16.48 35.89
N THR A 3 -2.10 16.38 36.58
CA THR A 3 -1.02 17.37 36.50
C THR A 3 -0.29 17.28 35.15
N PRO A 4 0.32 18.37 34.65
CA PRO A 4 1.02 18.37 33.36
C PRO A 4 2.11 17.29 33.28
N HIS A 5 2.78 16.99 34.40
CA HIS A 5 3.78 15.91 34.47
C HIS A 5 3.15 14.52 34.27
N ALA A 6 1.98 14.26 34.85
CA ALA A 6 1.26 13.00 34.65
C ALA A 6 0.81 12.83 33.19
N LEU A 7 0.37 13.93 32.54
CA LEU A 7 -0.01 13.93 31.13
C LEU A 7 1.18 13.62 30.21
N LEU A 8 2.34 14.27 30.42
CA LEU A 8 3.55 14.00 29.63
C LEU A 8 4.03 12.55 29.78
N LYS A 9 3.98 12.01 31.00
CA LYS A 9 4.32 10.60 31.25
C LYS A 9 3.37 9.65 30.51
N SER A 10 2.06 9.92 30.57
CA SER A 10 1.05 9.14 29.86
C SER A 10 1.27 9.17 28.34
N ALA A 11 1.45 10.36 27.77
CA ALA A 11 1.70 10.54 26.34
C ALA A 11 2.94 9.77 25.86
N ARG A 12 4.04 9.80 26.64
CA ARG A 12 5.26 9.05 26.31
C ARG A 12 5.03 7.54 26.32
N VAL A 13 4.31 7.04 27.32
CA VAL A 13 4.01 5.61 27.44
C VAL A 13 3.08 5.15 26.31
N PHE A 14 2.06 5.93 26.01
CA PHE A 14 1.15 5.66 24.91
C PHE A 14 1.89 5.65 23.57
N HIS A 15 2.68 6.68 23.28
CA HIS A 15 3.48 6.77 22.05
C HIS A 15 4.46 5.60 21.92
N LEU A 16 5.12 5.20 23.01
CA LEU A 16 6.02 4.05 23.02
C LEU A 16 5.30 2.76 22.60
N TYR A 17 4.23 2.39 23.30
CA TYR A 17 3.59 1.10 23.06
C TYR A 17 2.79 1.07 21.76
N THR A 18 2.04 2.13 21.45
CA THR A 18 1.33 2.21 20.16
C THR A 18 2.30 2.32 18.99
N GLY A 19 3.38 3.09 19.13
CA GLY A 19 4.43 3.20 18.12
C GLY A 19 5.08 1.85 17.83
N VAL A 20 5.46 1.09 18.87
CA VAL A 20 6.06 -0.25 18.71
C VAL A 20 5.05 -1.25 18.12
N PHE A 21 3.79 -1.21 18.57
CA PHE A 21 2.74 -2.10 18.07
C PHE A 21 2.47 -1.89 16.57
N PHE A 22 2.35 -0.63 16.12
CA PHE A 22 2.10 -0.31 14.72
C PHE A 22 3.36 -0.23 13.85
N ALA A 23 4.56 -0.30 14.42
CA ALA A 23 5.83 -0.21 13.68
C ALA A 23 5.92 -1.19 12.49
N PRO A 24 5.55 -2.49 12.61
CA PRO A 24 5.61 -3.40 11.48
C PRO A 24 4.73 -2.94 10.31
N ALA A 25 3.52 -2.46 10.61
CA ALA A 25 2.58 -1.96 9.63
C ALA A 25 3.08 -0.65 8.99
N LEU A 26 3.66 0.27 9.78
CA LEU A 26 4.23 1.52 9.28
C LEU A 26 5.44 1.27 8.36
N LEU A 27 6.33 0.34 8.72
CA LEU A 27 7.45 -0.08 7.86
C LEU A 27 6.94 -0.71 6.57
N PHE A 28 5.96 -1.61 6.66
CA PHE A 28 5.30 -2.20 5.50
C PHE A 28 4.69 -1.12 4.61
N PHE A 29 3.89 -0.19 5.16
CA PHE A 29 3.23 0.88 4.40
C PHE A 29 4.21 1.84 3.76
N ALA A 30 5.27 2.25 4.46
CA ALA A 30 6.29 3.13 3.92
C ALA A 30 7.01 2.47 2.73
N PHE A 31 7.41 1.21 2.87
CA PHE A 31 8.10 0.47 1.81
C PHE A 31 7.18 0.22 0.61
N THR A 32 6.02 -0.39 0.84
CA THR A 32 5.08 -0.72 -0.24
C THR A 32 4.45 0.51 -0.87
N GLY A 33 4.25 1.59 -0.12
CA GLY A 33 3.83 2.90 -0.63
C GLY A 33 4.85 3.53 -1.56
N ALA A 34 6.15 3.42 -1.28
CA ALA A 34 7.21 3.83 -2.20
C ALA A 34 7.18 3.02 -3.50
N VAL A 35 7.09 1.69 -3.40
CA VAL A 35 6.95 0.78 -4.57
C VAL A 35 5.74 1.16 -5.43
N GLN A 36 4.62 1.52 -4.81
CA GLN A 36 3.40 1.94 -5.53
C GLN A 36 3.51 3.31 -6.18
N THR A 37 4.16 4.27 -5.53
CA THR A 37 4.37 5.63 -6.05
C THR A 37 5.10 5.60 -7.40
N PHE A 38 6.03 4.66 -7.58
CA PHE A 38 6.76 4.45 -8.83
C PHE A 38 6.14 3.39 -9.75
N SER A 39 4.98 2.84 -9.42
CA SER A 39 4.29 1.79 -10.19
C SER A 39 5.16 0.55 -10.44
N LEU A 40 6.10 0.24 -9.54
CA LEU A 40 7.02 -0.91 -9.68
C LEU A 40 6.32 -2.26 -9.51
N HIS A 41 5.04 -2.24 -9.09
CA HIS A 41 4.18 -3.42 -8.95
C HIS A 41 3.30 -3.66 -10.20
N GLU A 42 3.39 -2.82 -11.24
CA GLU A 42 2.62 -2.97 -12.49
C GLU A 42 3.55 -2.87 -13.71
N THR A 43 3.19 -3.56 -14.81
CA THR A 43 3.87 -3.34 -16.09
C THR A 43 3.44 -2.00 -16.67
N THR A 44 4.38 -1.10 -16.93
CA THR A 44 4.09 0.15 -17.62
C THR A 44 3.90 -0.11 -19.11
N ARG A 45 2.93 0.58 -19.73
CA ARG A 45 2.63 0.43 -21.17
C ARG A 45 3.89 0.69 -22.02
N GLY A 46 4.31 -0.31 -22.80
CA GLY A 46 5.50 -0.23 -23.65
C GLY A 46 6.82 -0.69 -22.99
N SER A 47 6.79 -1.12 -21.73
CA SER A 47 7.96 -1.70 -21.05
C SER A 47 7.95 -3.23 -21.12
N SER A 48 9.13 -3.83 -21.28
CA SER A 48 9.33 -5.29 -21.14
C SER A 48 9.45 -5.72 -19.67
N TYR A 49 9.37 -4.77 -18.73
CA TYR A 49 9.48 -5.02 -17.31
C TYR A 49 8.36 -5.93 -16.80
N LYS A 50 8.73 -7.07 -16.22
CA LYS A 50 7.83 -7.97 -15.51
C LYS A 50 8.03 -7.78 -14.00
N PRO A 51 7.03 -7.25 -13.27
CA PRO A 51 7.15 -7.09 -11.83
C PRO A 51 7.26 -8.47 -11.15
N PRO A 52 8.16 -8.64 -10.18
CA PRO A 52 8.21 -9.83 -9.34
C PRO A 52 6.86 -10.07 -8.64
N ALA A 53 6.41 -11.33 -8.57
CA ALA A 53 5.12 -11.71 -7.97
C ALA A 53 4.94 -11.17 -6.54
N ILE A 54 6.01 -11.20 -5.75
CA ILE A 54 6.04 -10.67 -4.37
C ILE A 54 5.65 -9.18 -4.35
N LEU A 55 6.16 -8.33 -5.26
CA LEU A 55 5.80 -6.91 -5.28
C LEU A 55 4.35 -6.67 -5.68
N VAL A 56 3.79 -7.52 -6.54
CA VAL A 56 2.38 -7.46 -6.95
C VAL A 56 1.46 -7.80 -5.78
N GLU A 57 1.75 -8.90 -5.07
CA GLU A 57 0.99 -9.34 -3.89
C GLU A 57 1.07 -8.33 -2.74
N LEU A 58 2.27 -7.82 -2.44
CA LEU A 58 2.44 -6.77 -1.43
C LEU A 58 1.67 -5.49 -1.80
N GLY A 59 1.59 -5.15 -3.09
CA GLY A 59 0.78 -4.03 -3.59
C GLY A 59 -0.71 -4.25 -3.37
N GLN A 60 -1.22 -5.45 -3.66
CA GLN A 60 -2.61 -5.81 -3.37
C GLN A 60 -2.90 -5.79 -1.88
N LEU A 61 -1.99 -6.33 -1.05
CA LEU A 61 -2.16 -6.32 0.40
C LEU A 61 -2.24 -4.89 0.95
N HIS A 62 -1.37 -3.99 0.48
CA HIS A 62 -1.38 -2.58 0.89
C HIS A 62 -2.64 -1.83 0.42
N LYS A 63 -3.10 -2.07 -0.81
CA LYS A 63 -4.19 -1.28 -1.43
C LYS A 63 -5.59 -1.85 -1.16
N LYS A 64 -5.69 -3.17 -1.16
CA LYS A 64 -6.95 -3.93 -1.19
C LYS A 64 -7.10 -4.88 -0.02
N GLN A 65 -6.11 -4.95 0.89
CA GLN A 65 -6.15 -5.81 2.07
C GLN A 65 -6.35 -7.29 1.71
N THR A 66 -5.95 -7.68 0.49
CA THR A 66 -6.07 -9.05 -0.03
C THR A 66 -4.79 -9.45 -0.73
N LEU A 67 -4.46 -10.74 -0.67
CA LEU A 67 -3.37 -11.33 -1.44
C LEU A 67 -3.83 -11.82 -2.82
N VAL A 68 -5.14 -11.82 -3.07
CA VAL A 68 -5.70 -12.29 -4.35
C VAL A 68 -5.40 -11.25 -5.41
N VAL A 69 -4.48 -11.58 -6.32
CA VAL A 69 -4.20 -10.78 -7.51
C VAL A 69 -5.27 -11.07 -8.56
N PRO A 70 -6.11 -10.09 -8.95
CA PRO A 70 -7.04 -10.29 -10.04
C PRO A 70 -6.26 -10.62 -11.31
N GLN A 71 -6.58 -11.74 -11.95
CA GLN A 71 -6.08 -12.09 -13.27
C GLN A 71 -6.57 -11.01 -14.25
N ARG A 72 -5.76 -9.97 -14.47
CA ARG A 72 -6.05 -8.96 -15.49
C ARG A 72 -6.07 -9.72 -16.80
N LYS A 73 -7.26 -9.90 -17.39
CA LYS A 73 -7.44 -10.48 -18.71
C LYS A 73 -6.49 -9.72 -19.62
N SER A 74 -5.37 -10.35 -19.97
CA SER A 74 -4.42 -9.83 -20.95
C SER A 74 -5.27 -9.34 -22.10
N GLU A 75 -5.09 -8.08 -22.49
CA GLU A 75 -5.80 -7.50 -23.63
C GLU A 75 -5.66 -8.48 -24.78
N ALA A 76 -6.71 -9.26 -25.00
CA ALA A 76 -6.77 -10.20 -26.08
C ALA A 76 -6.59 -9.35 -27.33
N LYS A 77 -5.49 -9.61 -28.04
CA LYS A 77 -5.29 -9.22 -29.43
C LYS A 77 -6.66 -9.29 -30.13
N PRO A 78 -7.13 -8.23 -30.82
CA PRO A 78 -8.46 -8.23 -31.40
C PRO A 78 -8.65 -9.52 -32.20
N ALA A 79 -9.55 -10.39 -31.75
CA ALA A 79 -9.93 -11.54 -32.53
C ALA A 79 -10.56 -11.00 -33.84
N PRO A 80 -10.25 -11.59 -35.00
CA PRO A 80 -10.95 -11.20 -36.22
C PRO A 80 -12.44 -11.41 -36.00
N LYS A 81 -13.25 -10.38 -36.28
CA LYS A 81 -14.71 -10.47 -36.24
C LYS A 81 -15.15 -11.69 -37.06
N PRO A 82 -15.89 -12.65 -36.49
CA PRO A 82 -16.65 -13.60 -37.28
C PRO A 82 -17.73 -12.83 -38.05
N GLU A 83 -17.83 -13.07 -39.35
CA GLU A 83 -18.86 -12.54 -40.23
C GLU A 83 -20.26 -12.87 -39.66
N THR A 84 -21.04 -11.82 -39.41
CA THR A 84 -22.38 -11.94 -38.85
C THR A 84 -23.38 -12.33 -39.94
N VAL A 85 -23.99 -13.50 -39.78
CA VAL A 85 -25.31 -13.84 -40.36
C VAL A 85 -26.34 -12.79 -39.91
N PRO A 86 -27.27 -12.30 -40.77
CA PRO A 86 -28.14 -11.20 -40.39
C PRO A 86 -29.28 -11.66 -39.48
N ALA A 87 -29.39 -11.04 -38.30
CA ALA A 87 -30.53 -11.14 -37.38
C ALA A 87 -30.95 -9.72 -36.92
N PRO A 88 -32.21 -9.52 -36.52
CA PRO A 88 -32.94 -8.27 -36.71
C PRO A 88 -32.55 -7.14 -35.75
N VAL A 89 -32.75 -5.91 -36.24
CA VAL A 89 -32.34 -4.61 -35.69
C VAL A 89 -32.86 -4.37 -34.26
N PRO A 90 -31.98 -4.21 -33.25
CA PRO A 90 -32.33 -3.56 -31.99
C PRO A 90 -32.09 -2.04 -32.07
N THR A 91 -33.01 -1.28 -31.51
CA THR A 91 -33.02 0.17 -31.36
C THR A 91 -31.72 0.70 -30.74
N PRO A 92 -31.09 1.77 -31.25
CA PRO A 92 -29.81 2.25 -30.74
C PRO A 92 -29.97 2.98 -29.40
N THR A 93 -29.47 2.37 -28.31
CA THR A 93 -29.10 3.08 -27.09
C THR A 93 -27.99 4.09 -27.43
N PRO A 94 -28.09 5.37 -27.03
CA PRO A 94 -27.05 6.35 -27.32
C PRO A 94 -25.73 5.91 -26.71
N ALA A 95 -24.70 5.80 -27.57
CA ALA A 95 -23.34 5.47 -27.15
C ALA A 95 -22.81 6.55 -26.18
N PRO A 96 -22.08 6.17 -25.11
CA PRO A 96 -21.38 7.15 -24.29
C PRO A 96 -20.41 7.93 -25.17
N SER A 97 -20.52 9.25 -25.14
CA SER A 97 -19.69 10.15 -25.94
C SER A 97 -18.20 9.90 -25.68
N PRO A 98 -17.31 10.02 -26.69
CA PRO A 98 -15.87 9.88 -26.50
C PRO A 98 -15.38 10.99 -25.58
N VAL A 99 -15.01 10.65 -24.34
CA VAL A 99 -14.36 11.59 -23.42
C VAL A 99 -13.00 11.95 -24.04
N ALA A 100 -12.82 13.23 -24.37
CA ALA A 100 -11.57 13.75 -24.92
C ALA A 100 -10.37 13.32 -24.05
N PRO A 101 -9.19 13.02 -24.66
CA PRO A 101 -8.03 12.58 -23.92
C PRO A 101 -7.60 13.66 -22.93
N GLN A 102 -7.82 13.41 -21.64
CA GLN A 102 -7.36 14.29 -20.58
C GLN A 102 -5.84 14.41 -20.67
N LYS A 103 -5.35 15.64 -20.86
CA LYS A 103 -3.91 15.97 -20.91
C LYS A 103 -3.21 15.35 -19.71
N ALA A 104 -2.28 14.42 -19.95
CA ALA A 104 -1.54 13.74 -18.91
C ALA A 104 -0.80 14.78 -18.06
N LYS A 105 -1.21 14.94 -16.79
CA LYS A 105 -0.55 15.84 -15.84
C LYS A 105 0.83 15.26 -15.48
N ASN A 106 1.83 16.12 -15.35
CA ASN A 106 3.17 15.73 -14.90
C ASN A 106 3.13 15.36 -13.41
N LEU A 107 2.98 14.07 -13.09
CA LEU A 107 2.90 13.56 -11.71
C LEU A 107 4.27 13.46 -11.02
N LEU A 108 5.36 13.81 -11.71
CA LEU A 108 6.73 13.61 -11.24
C LEU A 108 7.04 14.35 -9.92
N PRO A 109 6.68 15.64 -9.74
CA PRO A 109 6.91 16.33 -8.46
C PRO A 109 6.22 15.64 -7.27
N MET A 110 5.00 15.15 -7.48
CA MET A 110 4.27 14.42 -6.45
C MET A 110 4.94 13.09 -6.10
N LYS A 111 5.44 12.36 -7.09
CA LYS A 111 6.18 11.10 -6.86
C LYS A 111 7.44 11.32 -6.01
N ILE A 112 8.19 12.40 -6.29
CA ILE A 112 9.38 12.76 -5.51
C ILE A 112 8.99 13.12 -4.07
N PHE A 113 7.96 13.96 -3.88
CA PHE A 113 7.50 14.34 -2.55
C PHE A 113 7.12 13.11 -1.72
N PHE A 114 6.32 12.20 -2.28
CA PHE A 114 5.91 10.98 -1.58
C PHE A 114 7.06 10.00 -1.35
N LEU A 115 8.10 9.99 -2.19
CA LEU A 115 9.33 9.24 -1.92
C LEU A 115 10.02 9.76 -0.65
N PHE A 116 10.18 11.08 -0.51
CA PHE A 116 10.75 11.66 0.71
C PHE A 116 9.89 11.36 1.95
N VAL A 117 8.57 11.42 1.83
CA VAL A 117 7.65 11.04 2.93
C VAL A 117 7.86 9.58 3.32
N ALA A 118 7.92 8.66 2.35
CA ALA A 118 8.15 7.24 2.61
C ALA A 118 9.49 6.98 3.29
N ILE A 119 10.57 7.60 2.80
CA ILE A 119 11.91 7.50 3.40
C ILE A 119 11.90 8.05 4.83
N SER A 120 11.34 9.25 5.04
CA SER A 120 11.25 9.88 6.36
C SER A 120 10.48 9.02 7.36
N LEU A 121 9.31 8.49 6.96
CA LEU A 121 8.50 7.61 7.79
C LEU A 121 9.24 6.31 8.12
N PHE A 122 9.93 5.71 7.14
CA PHE A 122 10.69 4.48 7.32
C PHE A 122 11.83 4.68 8.32
N LEU A 123 12.67 5.70 8.13
CA LEU A 123 13.77 6.01 9.04
C LEU A 123 13.28 6.42 10.43
N SER A 124 12.20 7.21 10.51
CA SER A 124 11.58 7.61 11.78
C SER A 124 11.08 6.39 12.56
N THR A 125 10.46 5.43 11.87
CA THR A 125 9.98 4.19 12.51
C THR A 125 11.14 3.31 12.98
N LEU A 126 12.20 3.16 12.17
CA LEU A 126 13.40 2.41 12.57
C LEU A 126 14.11 3.01 13.78
N THR A 127 14.30 4.34 13.77
CA THR A 127 14.91 5.05 14.90
C THR A 127 14.02 4.99 16.13
N GLY A 128 12.70 5.14 15.99
CA GLY A 128 11.75 4.96 17.09
C GLY A 128 11.83 3.56 17.71
N LEU A 129 11.93 2.51 16.88
CA LEU A 129 12.08 1.14 17.36
C LEU A 129 13.43 0.93 18.06
N TYR A 130 14.53 1.46 17.50
CA TYR A 130 15.83 1.45 18.15
C TYR A 130 15.80 2.11 19.54
N MET A 131 15.21 3.31 19.64
CA MET A 131 15.08 4.01 20.92
C MET A 131 14.19 3.26 21.91
N ALA A 132 13.11 2.61 21.44
CA ALA A 132 12.23 1.78 22.27
C ALA A 132 12.99 0.62 22.92
N TYR A 133 13.86 -0.07 22.16
CA TYR A 133 14.70 -1.14 22.70
C TYR A 133 15.84 -0.60 23.59
N LYS A 134 16.50 0.48 23.18
CA LYS A 134 17.67 1.02 23.89
C LYS A 134 17.32 1.63 25.25
N PHE A 135 16.18 2.30 25.37
CA PHE A 135 15.79 3.04 26.58
C PHE A 135 14.71 2.35 27.43
N SER A 136 14.17 1.22 26.99
CA SER A 136 13.24 0.44 27.81
C SER A 136 13.97 -0.41 28.84
N ARG A 137 13.47 -0.38 30.09
CA ARG A 137 13.96 -1.27 31.16
C ARG A 137 13.57 -2.74 30.96
N ARG A 138 12.57 -3.02 30.12
CA ARG A 138 12.01 -4.35 29.89
C ARG A 138 11.91 -4.64 28.39
N PRO A 139 13.02 -5.03 27.73
CA PRO A 139 13.03 -5.27 26.29
C PRO A 139 12.05 -6.38 25.87
N SER A 140 11.83 -7.39 26.72
CA SER A 140 10.87 -8.48 26.44
C SER A 140 9.44 -7.98 26.21
N VAL A 141 9.01 -6.93 26.92
CA VAL A 141 7.67 -6.34 26.71
C VAL A 141 7.61 -5.61 25.36
N ILE A 142 8.69 -4.94 24.97
CA ILE A 142 8.80 -4.29 23.65
C ILE A 142 8.74 -5.35 22.54
N THR A 143 9.46 -6.46 22.69
CA THR A 143 9.42 -7.58 21.75
C THR A 143 8.04 -8.22 21.66
N ALA A 144 7.37 -8.46 22.80
CA ALA A 144 6.01 -9.00 22.81
C ALA A 144 5.03 -8.04 22.11
N THR A 145 5.16 -6.73 22.33
CA THR A 145 4.33 -5.70 21.70
C THR A 145 4.55 -5.66 20.18
N LEU A 146 5.81 -5.72 19.75
CA LEU A 146 6.19 -5.76 18.33
C LEU A 146 5.65 -7.03 17.65
N ALA A 147 5.80 -8.18 18.31
CA ALA A 147 5.30 -9.46 17.82
C ALA A 147 3.77 -9.46 17.69
N ALA A 148 3.06 -8.91 18.68
CA ALA A 148 1.61 -8.74 18.61
C ALA A 148 1.19 -7.90 17.40
N GLY A 149 1.95 -6.85 17.07
CA GLY A 149 1.75 -6.02 15.88
C GLY A 149 1.90 -6.75 14.54
N ILE A 150 2.56 -7.91 14.52
CA ILE A 150 2.69 -8.79 13.35
C ILE A 150 1.61 -9.87 13.37
N VAL A 151 1.46 -10.56 14.50
CA VAL A 151 0.60 -11.73 14.63
C VAL A 151 -0.87 -11.37 14.50
N ILE A 152 -1.33 -10.26 15.12
CA ILE A 152 -2.75 -9.89 15.09
C ILE A 152 -3.24 -9.63 13.66
N PRO A 153 -2.58 -8.78 12.84
CA PRO A 153 -2.99 -8.60 11.44
C PRO A 153 -2.99 -9.90 10.62
N LEU A 154 -2.03 -10.80 10.85
CA LEU A 154 -1.97 -12.08 10.15
C LEU A 154 -3.13 -13.00 10.53
N LEU A 155 -3.49 -13.06 11.82
CA LEU A 155 -4.66 -13.82 12.27
C LEU A 155 -5.94 -13.23 11.68
N LEU A 156 -6.06 -11.89 11.62
CA LEU A 156 -7.21 -11.22 11.02
C LEU A 156 -7.32 -11.48 9.51
N LEU A 157 -6.21 -11.71 8.82
CA LEU A 157 -6.21 -12.05 7.39
C LEU A 157 -6.76 -13.46 7.12
N LEU A 158 -6.69 -14.36 8.10
CA LEU A 158 -7.18 -15.74 8.00
C LEU A 158 -8.67 -15.89 8.33
N LEU A 159 -9.34 -14.82 8.78
CA LEU A 159 -10.77 -14.76 9.06
C LEU A 159 -11.54 -14.32 7.82
#